data_AF-A0A327P1F2-F1
#
_entry.id   AF-A0A327P1F2-F1
#
_cell.length_a   1.000
_cell.length_b   1.000
_cell.length_c   1.000
_cell.angle_alpha   90.00
_cell.angle_beta   90.00
_cell.angle_gamma   90.00
#
_symmetry.space_group_name_H-M   'P 1'
#
loop_
_entity.id
_entity.type
_entity.pdbx_description
1 polymer ?
#
loop_
_entity_poly.entity_id
_entity_poly.type
_entity_poly.pdbx_seq_one_letter_code
_entity_poly.pdbx_strand_id
1 'polypeptide(L)'
;MKSLLFKLSPFLTLSFFVFFSCTDDDNPNGGNGEPSDNSAIVFLLIDEESIDNGNAPNNFSETDVNDQIAAIGQRQTLRYFQDNIGRTIDLFTGQVGDEGWFAPTFIPESWKNTGPTGNGLQNYLTPGPGLGASGSDPEILLDEIPGIIPLRATALKMLIGQTVYAVVYDSDISINYDPIEGNLQGANLGVVAFDVLKVVRRTDGPSSDLPRVTILIRNATEIKDLSMNLFSNAPVPESSSEPFDINPPTDPPLVILSPAD
;
A
#
# COMPACT_ATOMS: atom_id res chain seq x y z
N MET A 1 67.64 -34.56 38.95
CA MET A 1 67.22 -35.92 39.34
C MET A 1 65.93 -35.83 40.14
N LYS A 2 65.00 -36.76 39.85
CA LYS A 2 63.67 -37.02 40.45
C LYS A 2 62.51 -36.19 39.91
N SER A 3 61.76 -36.88 39.04
CA SER A 3 60.37 -36.65 38.66
C SER A 3 59.43 -36.89 39.85
N LEU A 4 58.23 -36.31 39.80
CA LEU A 4 56.99 -37.07 39.95
C LEU A 4 55.78 -36.29 39.38
N LEU A 5 55.05 -36.98 38.50
CA LEU A 5 53.74 -36.65 37.94
C LEU A 5 52.60 -36.85 38.96
N PHE A 6 51.42 -36.28 38.61
CA PHE A 6 50.01 -36.62 38.96
C PHE A 6 49.25 -35.40 39.55
N LYS A 7 48.00 -35.02 39.18
CA LYS A 7 46.90 -35.57 38.35
C LYS A 7 46.10 -34.39 37.76
N LEU A 8 45.65 -34.53 36.50
CA LEU A 8 44.52 -33.78 35.96
C LEU A 8 43.19 -34.31 36.54
N SER A 9 42.23 -33.42 36.77
CA SER A 9 40.79 -33.75 36.79
C SER A 9 40.03 -32.68 36.01
N PRO A 10 39.19 -33.06 35.04
CA PRO A 10 38.30 -32.12 34.36
C PRO A 10 36.97 -32.03 35.12
N PHE A 11 36.54 -30.81 35.45
CA PHE A 11 35.15 -30.56 35.81
C PHE A 11 34.33 -30.54 34.52
N LEU A 12 33.50 -31.57 34.38
CA LEU A 12 32.50 -31.73 33.33
C LEU A 12 31.27 -30.91 33.73
N THR A 13 31.06 -29.75 33.10
CA THR A 13 29.84 -28.95 33.27
C THR A 13 28.78 -29.48 32.31
N LEU A 14 27.80 -30.19 32.85
CA LEU A 14 26.64 -30.73 32.14
C LEU A 14 25.66 -29.57 31.84
N SER A 15 25.62 -29.08 30.61
CA SER A 15 24.55 -28.18 30.14
C SER A 15 23.34 -28.99 29.75
N PHE A 16 22.25 -28.80 30.49
CA PHE A 16 20.94 -29.40 30.26
C PHE A 16 20.22 -28.57 29.17
N PHE A 17 20.19 -29.05 27.93
CA PHE A 17 19.29 -28.52 26.91
C PHE A 17 17.93 -29.18 27.06
N VAL A 18 16.93 -28.41 27.46
CA VAL A 18 15.53 -28.85 27.46
C VAL A 18 15.02 -28.73 26.03
N PHE A 19 14.87 -29.85 25.34
CA PHE A 19 14.09 -29.93 24.11
C PHE A 19 12.61 -29.88 24.49
N PHE A 20 11.93 -28.78 24.15
CA PHE A 20 10.48 -28.80 24.06
C PHE A 20 10.08 -29.53 22.78
N SER A 21 9.65 -30.76 22.96
CA SER A 21 8.88 -31.54 22.00
C SER A 21 7.40 -31.38 22.36
N CYS A 22 6.61 -30.81 21.48
CA CYS A 22 5.15 -30.96 21.44
C CYS A 22 4.85 -31.27 19.96
N THR A 23 4.78 -32.55 19.58
CA THR A 23 3.58 -33.42 19.63
C THR A 23 2.49 -32.89 18.71
N ASP A 24 2.38 -33.54 17.55
CA ASP A 24 1.22 -33.50 16.65
C ASP A 24 -0.05 -33.83 17.43
N ASP A 25 -1.02 -32.92 17.40
CA ASP A 25 -2.41 -33.19 17.73
C ASP A 25 -3.23 -32.97 16.45
N ASP A 26 -3.66 -34.08 15.86
CA ASP A 26 -4.62 -34.14 14.76
C ASP A 26 -5.95 -33.49 15.20
N ASN A 27 -6.26 -32.31 14.65
CA ASN A 27 -7.60 -31.76 14.68
C ASN A 27 -8.04 -31.36 13.26
N PRO A 28 -8.95 -32.12 12.62
CA PRO A 28 -9.42 -31.81 11.28
C PRO A 28 -10.59 -30.83 11.38
N ASN A 29 -10.30 -29.55 11.59
CA ASN A 29 -11.26 -28.50 11.28
C ASN A 29 -10.51 -27.25 10.80
N GLY A 30 -10.33 -27.20 9.49
CA GLY A 30 -9.52 -26.21 8.78
C GLY A 30 -10.11 -24.81 8.79
N GLY A 31 -9.22 -23.85 8.95
CA GLY A 31 -9.48 -22.42 8.82
C GLY A 31 -8.33 -21.58 9.38
N ASN A 32 -7.09 -22.06 9.29
CA ASN A 32 -5.92 -21.25 9.63
C ASN A 32 -5.63 -20.33 8.45
N GLY A 33 -6.04 -19.07 8.56
CA GLY A 33 -5.37 -18.01 7.82
C GLY A 33 -3.93 -17.94 8.32
N GLU A 34 -3.02 -18.55 7.57
CA GLU A 34 -1.59 -18.28 7.69
C GLU A 34 -1.40 -16.76 7.72
N PRO A 35 -0.55 -16.21 8.61
CA PRO A 35 -0.21 -14.80 8.53
C PRO A 35 0.45 -14.58 7.17
N SER A 36 -0.16 -13.73 6.35
CA SER A 36 0.43 -13.22 5.11
C SER A 36 1.86 -12.82 5.44
N ASP A 37 2.83 -13.35 4.70
CA ASP A 37 4.22 -12.94 4.83
C ASP A 37 4.27 -11.45 4.47
N ASN A 38 4.34 -10.58 5.49
CA ASN A 38 4.38 -9.12 5.37
C ASN A 38 5.67 -8.61 4.70
N SER A 39 6.39 -9.46 3.96
CA SER A 39 7.62 -9.15 3.26
C SER A 39 7.39 -8.41 1.94
N ALA A 40 6.20 -8.52 1.34
CA ALA A 40 5.84 -7.85 0.09
C ALA A 40 4.79 -6.75 0.32
N ILE A 41 5.19 -5.50 0.09
CA ILE A 41 4.29 -4.34 0.15
C ILE A 41 3.74 -4.04 -1.23
N VAL A 42 2.47 -3.69 -1.30
CA VAL A 42 1.81 -3.18 -2.51
C VAL A 42 1.86 -1.67 -2.51
N PHE A 43 2.41 -1.08 -3.58
CA PHE A 43 2.36 0.35 -3.79
C PHE A 43 1.04 0.74 -4.47
N LEU A 44 0.34 1.73 -3.90
CA LEU A 44 -0.91 2.29 -4.45
C LEU A 44 -0.85 3.83 -4.49
N LEU A 45 -1.81 4.42 -5.19
CA LEU A 45 -2.15 5.83 -5.11
C LEU A 45 -3.58 5.95 -4.56
N ILE A 46 -3.82 6.98 -3.76
CA ILE A 46 -5.14 7.27 -3.18
C ILE A 46 -5.40 8.76 -3.41
N ASP A 47 -6.61 9.15 -3.76
CA ASP A 47 -6.98 10.56 -3.91
C ASP A 47 -8.13 10.96 -2.96
N GLU A 48 -8.72 12.14 -3.21
CA GLU A 48 -9.63 12.82 -2.30
C GLU A 48 -10.90 12.02 -2.01
N GLU A 49 -11.38 11.21 -2.97
CA GLU A 49 -12.56 10.36 -2.83
C GLU A 49 -12.41 9.26 -1.77
N SER A 50 -11.20 9.07 -1.23
CA SER A 50 -10.94 8.18 -0.10
C SER A 50 -10.42 8.88 1.15
N ILE A 51 -9.39 9.71 1.00
CA ILE A 51 -8.70 10.35 2.12
C ILE A 51 -8.57 11.84 1.81
N ASP A 52 -9.50 12.61 2.36
CA ASP A 52 -9.44 14.06 2.41
C ASP A 52 -10.18 14.58 3.66
N ASN A 53 -10.01 15.85 3.99
CA ASN A 53 -10.74 16.50 5.07
C ASN A 53 -12.24 16.58 4.81
N GLY A 54 -13.03 16.39 5.86
CA GLY A 54 -14.50 16.44 5.79
C GLY A 54 -15.13 15.18 5.19
N ASN A 55 -14.35 14.30 4.55
CA ASN A 55 -14.88 13.10 3.93
C ASN A 55 -15.29 12.02 4.93
N ALA A 56 -16.48 11.47 4.71
CA ALA A 56 -16.96 10.30 5.43
C ALA A 56 -16.08 9.07 5.12
N PRO A 57 -15.99 8.08 6.03
CA PRO A 57 -16.69 8.00 7.32
C PRO A 57 -15.92 8.65 8.47
N ASN A 58 -14.66 9.05 8.26
CA ASN A 58 -13.79 9.51 9.34
C ASN A 58 -13.92 11.01 9.64
N ASN A 59 -14.34 11.81 8.66
CA ASN A 59 -14.45 13.27 8.74
C ASN A 59 -13.14 13.88 9.22
N PHE A 60 -12.03 13.55 8.55
CA PHE A 60 -10.72 14.06 8.91
C PHE A 60 -10.73 15.60 8.92
N SER A 61 -9.95 16.21 9.82
CA SER A 61 -9.67 17.65 9.74
C SER A 61 -8.58 17.93 8.70
N GLU A 62 -8.47 19.19 8.25
CA GLU A 62 -7.35 19.66 7.41
C GLU A 62 -5.98 19.21 7.98
N THR A 63 -5.82 19.32 9.30
CA THR A 63 -4.58 18.91 9.98
C THR A 63 -4.37 17.40 10.01
N ASP A 64 -5.43 16.60 10.07
CA ASP A 64 -5.35 15.14 10.08
C ASP A 64 -4.75 14.60 8.78
N VAL A 65 -5.06 15.26 7.66
CA VAL A 65 -4.63 14.88 6.31
C VAL A 65 -3.51 15.75 5.76
N ASN A 66 -2.91 16.63 6.57
CA ASN A 66 -1.81 17.51 6.15
C ASN A 66 -2.18 18.56 5.08
N ASP A 67 -3.44 18.91 4.92
CA ASP A 67 -3.90 19.88 3.91
C ASP A 67 -3.13 21.22 4.00
N GLN A 68 -2.86 21.69 5.22
CA GLN A 68 -2.08 22.92 5.47
C GLN A 68 -0.63 22.90 4.97
N ILE A 69 -0.09 21.71 4.62
CA ILE A 69 1.25 21.53 4.04
C ILE A 69 1.18 20.74 2.71
N ALA A 70 0.00 20.63 2.11
CA ALA A 70 -0.19 20.01 0.81
C ALA A 70 0.67 20.72 -0.23
N ALA A 71 1.44 19.94 -0.97
CA ALA A 71 2.33 20.46 -1.99
C ALA A 71 2.69 19.36 -2.99
N ILE A 72 3.08 19.78 -4.18
CA ILE A 72 3.71 18.92 -5.17
C ILE A 72 4.90 18.21 -4.52
N GLY A 73 4.94 16.88 -4.63
CA GLY A 73 6.04 16.06 -4.08
C GLY A 73 6.05 15.93 -2.55
N GLN A 74 4.99 16.32 -1.84
CA GLN A 74 4.87 16.07 -0.41
C GLN A 74 4.79 14.56 -0.12
N ARG A 75 5.65 14.07 0.78
CA ARG A 75 5.74 12.64 1.15
C ARG A 75 5.85 12.43 2.66
N GLN A 76 5.54 13.44 3.47
CA GLN A 76 5.38 13.27 4.91
C GLN A 76 4.18 12.38 5.21
N THR A 77 4.26 11.57 6.25
CA THR A 77 3.14 10.72 6.67
C THR A 77 1.96 11.59 7.10
N LEU A 78 0.73 11.20 6.73
CA LEU A 78 -0.46 11.91 7.19
C LEU A 78 -0.56 11.88 8.71
N ARG A 79 -0.88 13.03 9.31
CA ARG A 79 -0.83 13.21 10.76
C ARG A 79 -1.71 12.21 11.51
N TYR A 80 -2.93 12.01 11.04
CA TYR A 80 -3.84 11.04 11.67
C TYR A 80 -3.27 9.63 11.64
N PHE A 81 -2.70 9.21 10.51
CA PHE A 81 -2.11 7.87 10.36
C PHE A 81 -0.89 7.69 11.26
N GLN A 82 -0.05 8.73 11.39
CA GLN A 82 1.08 8.73 12.31
C GLN A 82 0.64 8.59 13.78
N ASP A 83 -0.40 9.32 14.18
CA ASP A 83 -0.86 9.37 15.57
C ASP A 83 -1.78 8.18 15.95
N ASN A 84 -2.23 7.38 14.97
CA ASN A 84 -3.19 6.28 15.17
C ASN A 84 -2.67 4.90 14.68
N ILE A 85 -1.36 4.67 14.71
CA ILE A 85 -0.78 3.35 14.38
C ILE A 85 -1.45 2.23 15.21
N GLY A 86 -1.82 1.14 14.56
CA GLY A 86 -2.52 0.00 15.18
C GLY A 86 -4.03 0.19 15.32
N ARG A 87 -4.58 1.34 14.92
CA ARG A 87 -6.03 1.55 14.87
C ARG A 87 -6.62 0.94 13.60
N THR A 88 -7.79 0.33 13.74
CA THR A 88 -8.62 -0.09 12.62
C THR A 88 -9.63 1.00 12.27
N ILE A 89 -9.70 1.38 11.00
CA ILE A 89 -10.68 2.34 10.47
C ILE A 89 -11.28 1.82 9.16
N ASP A 90 -12.42 2.38 8.77
CA ASP A 90 -12.97 2.20 7.43
C ASP A 90 -12.60 3.38 6.54
N LEU A 91 -12.27 3.12 5.28
CA LEU A 91 -12.15 4.12 4.23
C LEU A 91 -13.22 3.84 3.17
N PHE A 92 -13.85 4.90 2.67
CA PHE A 92 -14.60 4.83 1.43
C PHE A 92 -13.61 4.94 0.26
N THR A 93 -13.96 4.42 -0.92
CA THR A 93 -13.05 4.33 -2.07
C THR A 93 -13.69 4.97 -3.31
N GLY A 94 -14.46 6.04 -3.11
CA GLY A 94 -15.17 6.72 -4.18
C GLY A 94 -16.36 5.96 -4.77
N GLN A 95 -16.60 6.21 -6.05
CA GLN A 95 -17.71 5.71 -6.85
C GLN A 95 -17.21 5.18 -8.21
N VAL A 96 -18.03 4.40 -8.91
CA VAL A 96 -17.72 4.04 -10.30
C VAL A 96 -17.64 5.31 -11.15
N GLY A 97 -16.46 5.55 -11.73
CA GLY A 97 -16.14 6.74 -12.54
C GLY A 97 -15.53 7.89 -11.75
N ASP A 98 -15.33 7.69 -10.45
CA ASP A 98 -14.73 8.61 -9.50
C ASP A 98 -14.04 7.79 -8.41
N GLU A 99 -13.09 6.95 -8.82
CA GLU A 99 -12.47 5.95 -7.97
C GLU A 99 -11.46 6.56 -6.99
N GLY A 100 -11.52 6.18 -5.72
CA GLY A 100 -10.60 6.75 -4.72
C GLY A 100 -9.19 6.14 -4.68
N TRP A 101 -8.99 4.97 -5.30
CA TRP A 101 -7.81 4.11 -5.14
C TRP A 101 -7.32 3.66 -6.51
N PHE A 102 -6.00 3.68 -6.72
CA PHE A 102 -5.39 3.35 -7.99
C PHE A 102 -4.15 2.46 -7.82
N ALA A 103 -3.96 1.52 -8.74
CA ALA A 103 -2.76 0.71 -8.82
C ALA A 103 -1.92 1.08 -10.04
N PRO A 104 -0.69 1.57 -9.83
CA PRO A 104 0.32 1.53 -10.88
C PRO A 104 0.69 0.08 -11.20
N THR A 105 0.60 -0.30 -12.47
CA THR A 105 0.99 -1.63 -12.99
C THR A 105 2.33 -1.60 -13.71
N PHE A 106 2.87 -0.40 -13.93
CA PHE A 106 4.11 -0.15 -14.65
C PHE A 106 4.84 1.05 -14.06
N ILE A 107 6.18 1.01 -14.05
CA ILE A 107 7.03 2.16 -13.68
C ILE A 107 7.69 2.70 -14.95
N PRO A 108 7.40 3.96 -15.34
CA PRO A 108 8.03 4.58 -16.49
C PRO A 108 9.56 4.63 -16.41
N GLU A 109 10.20 4.36 -17.55
CA GLU A 109 11.66 4.49 -17.69
C GLU A 109 12.13 5.93 -17.45
N SER A 110 11.28 6.92 -17.73
CA SER A 110 11.54 8.34 -17.41
C SER A 110 11.77 8.58 -15.92
N TRP A 111 11.07 7.85 -15.05
CA TRP A 111 11.23 7.96 -13.59
C TRP A 111 12.56 7.39 -13.14
N LYS A 112 13.03 6.30 -13.76
CA LYS A 112 14.35 5.71 -13.50
C LYS A 112 15.48 6.66 -13.86
N ASN A 113 15.32 7.42 -14.95
CA ASN A 113 16.38 8.27 -15.51
C ASN A 113 16.55 9.64 -14.83
N THR A 114 15.60 10.09 -14.00
CA THR A 114 15.61 11.45 -13.42
C THR A 114 16.00 11.52 -11.93
N GLY A 115 15.98 10.39 -11.22
CA GLY A 115 16.23 10.37 -9.78
C GLY A 115 17.59 9.81 -9.37
N PRO A 116 17.88 9.81 -8.06
CA PRO A 116 19.19 9.43 -7.53
C PRO A 116 19.48 7.93 -7.63
N THR A 117 18.47 7.10 -7.91
CA THR A 117 18.61 5.64 -7.99
C THR A 117 18.17 5.11 -9.35
N GLY A 118 18.52 3.86 -9.65
CA GLY A 118 18.00 3.15 -10.84
C GLY A 118 16.59 2.60 -10.66
N ASN A 119 15.94 2.83 -9.50
CA ASN A 119 14.60 2.37 -9.19
C ASN A 119 13.61 3.53 -9.35
N GLY A 120 12.71 3.41 -10.33
CA GLY A 120 11.81 4.51 -10.71
C GLY A 120 10.76 4.83 -9.66
N LEU A 121 10.26 3.81 -8.93
CA LEU A 121 9.31 4.05 -7.84
C LEU A 121 9.99 4.80 -6.68
N GLN A 122 11.23 4.43 -6.35
CA GLN A 122 11.99 5.12 -5.31
C GLN A 122 12.26 6.59 -5.70
N ASN A 123 12.54 6.85 -6.98
CA ASN A 123 12.70 8.20 -7.51
C ASN A 123 11.40 9.02 -7.46
N TYR A 124 10.24 8.36 -7.57
CA TYR A 124 8.93 8.99 -7.40
C TYR A 124 8.58 9.25 -5.91
N LEU A 125 8.98 8.36 -5.01
CA LEU A 125 8.79 8.49 -3.56
C LEU A 125 9.79 9.43 -2.87
N THR A 126 10.93 9.65 -3.50
CA THR A 126 11.90 10.70 -3.14
C THR A 126 12.02 11.65 -4.32
N PRO A 127 11.03 12.56 -4.49
CA PRO A 127 10.84 13.31 -5.73
C PRO A 127 12.13 13.94 -6.26
N GLY A 128 12.48 13.59 -7.49
CA GLY A 128 13.50 14.27 -8.29
C GLY A 128 12.91 15.33 -9.22
N PRO A 129 13.74 16.02 -10.03
CA PRO A 129 13.25 16.93 -11.05
C PRO A 129 12.21 16.26 -11.97
N GLY A 130 11.07 16.91 -12.16
CA GLY A 130 9.96 16.39 -12.97
C GLY A 130 9.05 15.37 -12.27
N LEU A 131 9.39 14.92 -11.06
CA LEU A 131 8.58 14.00 -10.22
C LEU A 131 8.04 14.66 -8.94
N GLY A 132 8.12 15.98 -8.87
CA GLY A 132 7.59 16.79 -7.78
C GLY A 132 8.66 17.57 -6.99
N ALA A 133 9.94 17.51 -7.37
CA ALA A 133 10.96 18.40 -6.82
C ALA A 133 11.24 19.63 -7.71
N SER A 134 12.15 20.50 -7.26
CA SER A 134 12.45 21.79 -7.89
C SER A 134 12.72 21.71 -9.39
N GLY A 135 12.21 22.70 -10.14
CA GLY A 135 12.41 22.84 -11.58
C GLY A 135 11.51 23.95 -12.14
N SER A 136 11.65 24.27 -13.43
CA SER A 136 10.67 25.14 -14.12
C SER A 136 9.34 24.44 -14.36
N ASP A 137 9.37 23.11 -14.41
CA ASP A 137 8.20 22.25 -14.51
C ASP A 137 8.43 21.02 -13.59
N PRO A 138 7.99 21.10 -12.32
CA PRO A 138 8.29 20.08 -11.32
C PRO A 138 7.57 18.75 -11.58
N GLU A 139 6.61 18.68 -12.50
CA GLU A 139 5.69 17.53 -12.67
C GLU A 139 5.61 17.05 -14.13
N ILE A 140 6.51 17.51 -14.99
CA ILE A 140 6.52 17.17 -16.42
C ILE A 140 6.59 15.66 -16.71
N LEU A 141 7.01 14.84 -15.74
CA LEU A 141 7.09 13.38 -15.87
C LEU A 141 5.94 12.66 -15.15
N LEU A 142 4.92 13.39 -14.71
CA LEU A 142 3.74 12.88 -14.02
C LEU A 142 2.46 13.00 -14.87
N ASP A 143 2.57 13.44 -16.13
CA ASP A 143 1.46 13.47 -17.07
C ASP A 143 1.43 12.20 -17.95
N GLU A 144 0.24 11.78 -18.39
CA GLU A 144 0.00 10.63 -19.26
C GLU A 144 0.74 9.34 -18.84
N ILE A 145 0.64 8.98 -17.55
CA ILE A 145 1.36 7.82 -17.00
C ILE A 145 0.63 6.52 -17.34
N PRO A 146 1.23 5.61 -18.11
CA PRO A 146 0.55 4.39 -18.54
C PRO A 146 0.34 3.42 -17.37
N GLY A 147 -0.79 2.72 -17.41
CA GLY A 147 -1.06 1.62 -16.48
C GLY A 147 -1.37 2.05 -15.05
N ILE A 148 -1.93 3.26 -14.86
CA ILE A 148 -2.59 3.68 -13.63
C ILE A 148 -4.03 3.15 -13.66
N ILE A 149 -4.31 2.12 -12.87
CA ILE A 149 -5.58 1.39 -12.93
C ILE A 149 -6.49 1.82 -11.78
N PRO A 150 -7.67 2.42 -12.03
CA PRO A 150 -8.63 2.71 -10.98
C PRO A 150 -9.20 1.41 -10.39
N LEU A 151 -9.22 1.31 -9.06
CA LEU A 151 -9.55 0.09 -8.33
C LEU A 151 -11.02 0.04 -7.94
N ARG A 152 -11.74 -0.90 -8.55
CA ARG A 152 -13.13 -1.22 -8.23
C ARG A 152 -13.25 -2.45 -7.33
N ALA A 153 -14.48 -2.91 -7.07
CA ALA A 153 -14.76 -3.88 -6.02
C ALA A 153 -13.97 -5.19 -6.13
N THR A 154 -13.76 -5.71 -7.33
CA THR A 154 -12.95 -6.91 -7.55
C THR A 154 -11.50 -6.68 -7.16
N ALA A 155 -10.89 -5.58 -7.61
CA ALA A 155 -9.50 -5.28 -7.33
C ALA A 155 -9.27 -4.98 -5.84
N LEU A 156 -10.15 -4.19 -5.21
CA LEU A 156 -10.11 -3.93 -3.77
C LEU A 156 -10.18 -5.24 -2.97
N LYS A 157 -11.05 -6.16 -3.37
CA LYS A 157 -11.20 -7.47 -2.72
C LYS A 157 -9.93 -8.33 -2.82
N MET A 158 -9.17 -8.22 -3.90
CA MET A 158 -7.88 -8.91 -4.09
C MET A 158 -6.80 -8.45 -3.10
N LEU A 159 -6.90 -7.22 -2.58
CA LEU A 159 -5.92 -6.64 -1.66
C LEU A 159 -6.06 -7.15 -0.22
N ILE A 160 -7.12 -7.90 0.14
CA ILE A 160 -7.28 -8.42 1.51
C ILE A 160 -6.03 -9.23 1.93
N GLY A 161 -5.48 -8.89 3.09
CA GLY A 161 -4.27 -9.50 3.65
C GLY A 161 -2.96 -8.90 3.14
N GLN A 162 -3.02 -7.91 2.24
CA GLN A 162 -1.83 -7.19 1.78
C GLN A 162 -1.52 -5.99 2.68
N THR A 163 -0.22 -5.69 2.83
CA THR A 163 0.26 -4.41 3.34
C THR A 163 0.38 -3.43 2.18
N VAL A 164 -0.20 -2.25 2.32
CA VAL A 164 -0.18 -1.16 1.35
C VAL A 164 0.70 -0.03 1.85
N TYR A 165 1.47 0.57 0.93
CA TYR A 165 2.07 1.89 1.08
C TYR A 165 1.56 2.78 -0.05
N ALA A 166 0.98 3.93 0.29
CA ALA A 166 0.34 4.78 -0.71
C ALA A 166 0.75 6.24 -0.62
N VAL A 167 0.82 6.89 -1.78
CA VAL A 167 0.82 8.37 -1.89
C VAL A 167 -0.62 8.83 -1.94
N VAL A 168 -0.95 9.85 -1.13
CA VAL A 168 -2.28 10.46 -1.06
C VAL A 168 -2.26 11.80 -1.79
N TYR A 169 -3.14 11.94 -2.77
CA TYR A 169 -3.34 13.17 -3.54
C TYR A 169 -4.37 14.06 -2.87
N ASP A 170 -4.19 15.36 -3.07
CA ASP A 170 -5.08 16.42 -2.59
C ASP A 170 -6.25 16.69 -3.54
N SER A 171 -6.22 16.10 -4.73
CA SER A 171 -7.28 16.22 -5.74
C SER A 171 -7.36 14.94 -6.57
N ASP A 172 -8.43 14.83 -7.36
CA ASP A 172 -8.69 13.68 -8.24
C ASP A 172 -7.50 13.29 -9.12
N ILE A 173 -7.25 11.98 -9.20
CA ILE A 173 -6.39 11.42 -10.23
C ILE A 173 -7.23 11.19 -11.50
N SER A 174 -6.96 11.99 -12.53
CA SER A 174 -7.67 11.86 -13.81
C SER A 174 -7.18 10.67 -14.63
N ILE A 175 -8.12 9.87 -15.16
CA ILE A 175 -7.82 8.68 -15.97
C ILE A 175 -8.32 8.86 -17.41
N ASN A 176 -7.43 8.66 -18.37
CA ASN A 176 -7.77 8.32 -19.74
C ASN A 176 -7.92 6.80 -19.87
N TYR A 177 -8.94 6.32 -20.59
CA TYR A 177 -9.25 4.89 -20.70
C TYR A 177 -8.83 4.27 -22.05
N ASP A 178 -8.47 5.10 -23.04
CA ASP A 178 -7.99 4.64 -24.34
C ASP A 178 -6.89 5.59 -24.88
N PRO A 179 -5.60 5.29 -24.63
CA PRO A 179 -5.07 4.21 -23.79
C PRO A 179 -5.29 4.44 -22.28
N ILE A 180 -5.10 3.39 -21.47
CA ILE A 180 -5.19 3.49 -20.00
C ILE A 180 -4.00 4.25 -19.41
N GLU A 181 -4.22 5.52 -19.07
CA GLU A 181 -3.21 6.45 -18.56
C GLU A 181 -3.78 7.31 -17.44
N GLY A 182 -2.96 7.64 -16.45
CA GLY A 182 -3.32 8.54 -15.35
C GLY A 182 -2.50 9.83 -15.36
N ASN A 183 -3.14 10.96 -15.06
CA ASN A 183 -2.43 12.19 -14.72
C ASN A 183 -2.18 12.20 -13.21
N LEU A 184 -0.89 12.23 -12.85
CA LEU A 184 -0.38 12.20 -11.49
C LEU A 184 0.20 13.56 -11.06
N GLN A 185 -0.18 14.63 -11.74
CA GLN A 185 0.19 16.00 -11.39
C GLN A 185 -0.77 16.53 -10.33
N GLY A 186 -0.29 17.44 -9.49
CA GLY A 186 -1.06 18.06 -8.42
C GLY A 186 -0.39 17.95 -7.05
N ALA A 187 -1.02 18.60 -6.09
CA ALA A 187 -0.56 18.55 -4.71
C ALA A 187 -0.79 17.16 -4.12
N ASN A 188 0.10 16.77 -3.21
CA ASN A 188 -0.05 15.57 -2.42
C ASN A 188 -0.26 15.98 -0.96
N LEU A 189 -1.15 15.25 -0.29
CA LEU A 189 -1.35 15.33 1.15
C LEU A 189 -0.19 14.64 1.88
N GLY A 190 0.34 13.56 1.30
CA GLY A 190 1.50 12.84 1.83
C GLY A 190 1.47 11.35 1.56
N VAL A 191 1.82 10.55 2.57
CA VAL A 191 1.85 9.08 2.48
C VAL A 191 1.16 8.40 3.65
N VAL A 192 0.66 7.19 3.40
CA VAL A 192 0.07 6.31 4.41
C VAL A 192 0.56 4.87 4.23
N ALA A 193 0.49 4.09 5.31
CA ALA A 193 0.70 2.65 5.25
C ALA A 193 -0.34 1.93 6.10
N PHE A 194 -0.86 0.81 5.60
CA PHE A 194 -1.88 0.03 6.30
C PHE A 194 -2.00 -1.39 5.77
N ASP A 195 -2.58 -2.29 6.55
CA ASP A 195 -3.04 -3.59 6.04
C ASP A 195 -4.50 -3.49 5.61
N VAL A 196 -4.85 -4.15 4.52
CA VAL A 196 -6.25 -4.32 4.12
C VAL A 196 -6.84 -5.53 4.82
N LEU A 197 -7.79 -5.31 5.74
CA LEU A 197 -8.40 -6.37 6.52
C LEU A 197 -9.68 -6.91 5.88
N LYS A 198 -10.48 -6.03 5.30
CA LYS A 198 -11.82 -6.37 4.83
C LYS A 198 -12.28 -5.42 3.74
N VAL A 199 -13.05 -5.94 2.79
CA VAL A 199 -13.75 -5.15 1.76
C VAL A 199 -15.22 -5.53 1.77
N VAL A 200 -16.09 -4.54 1.88
CA VAL A 200 -17.54 -4.74 2.02
C VAL A 200 -18.28 -3.78 1.10
N ARG A 201 -19.21 -4.30 0.31
CA ARG A 201 -20.12 -3.49 -0.50
C ARG A 201 -20.82 -2.44 0.36
N ARG A 202 -20.90 -1.21 -0.13
CA ARG A 202 -21.71 -0.16 0.47
C ARG A 202 -23.17 -0.26 0.03
N THR A 203 -24.07 0.01 0.97
CA THR A 203 -25.54 0.02 0.76
C THR A 203 -26.19 1.22 1.43
N ASP A 204 -25.36 2.12 1.95
CA ASP A 204 -25.68 3.31 2.75
C ASP A 204 -25.53 4.62 1.95
N GLY A 205 -25.23 4.54 0.65
CA GLY A 205 -25.18 5.69 -0.25
C GLY A 205 -25.63 5.33 -1.69
N PRO A 206 -25.21 6.12 -2.70
CA PRO A 206 -25.54 5.90 -4.11
C PRO A 206 -25.27 4.48 -4.60
N SER A 207 -26.00 4.06 -5.63
CA SER A 207 -25.83 2.73 -6.22
C SER A 207 -24.47 2.52 -6.90
N SER A 208 -23.76 3.62 -7.22
CA SER A 208 -22.40 3.64 -7.77
C SER A 208 -21.31 3.60 -6.71
N ASP A 209 -21.64 3.69 -5.43
CA ASP A 209 -20.64 3.65 -4.35
C ASP A 209 -19.81 2.37 -4.45
N LEU A 210 -18.49 2.57 -4.46
CA LEU A 210 -17.55 1.47 -4.36
C LEU A 210 -17.48 0.94 -2.92
N PRO A 211 -16.99 -0.28 -2.72
CA PRO A 211 -16.91 -0.88 -1.39
C PRO A 211 -16.17 -0.02 -0.37
N ARG A 212 -16.58 -0.11 0.89
CA ARG A 212 -15.72 0.36 2.00
C ARG A 212 -14.62 -0.66 2.24
N VAL A 213 -13.45 -0.16 2.60
CA VAL A 213 -12.28 -0.96 2.96
C VAL A 213 -11.95 -0.72 4.43
N THR A 214 -11.97 -1.79 5.23
CA THR A 214 -11.48 -1.76 6.61
C THR A 214 -9.99 -2.01 6.60
N ILE A 215 -9.23 -1.08 7.18
CA ILE A 215 -7.77 -1.11 7.21
C ILE A 215 -7.22 -1.14 8.63
N LEU A 216 -6.01 -1.68 8.81
CA LEU A 216 -5.21 -1.53 10.04
C LEU A 216 -4.05 -0.58 9.77
N ILE A 217 -4.01 0.57 10.45
CA ILE A 217 -2.97 1.57 10.24
C ILE A 217 -1.60 1.03 10.66
N ARG A 218 -0.61 1.17 9.77
CA ARG A 218 0.79 0.78 9.98
C ARG A 218 1.70 2.00 10.06
N ASN A 219 2.91 1.79 10.58
CA ASN A 219 3.93 2.83 10.62
C ASN A 219 4.56 3.00 9.23
N ALA A 220 4.17 4.05 8.49
CA ALA A 220 4.73 4.34 7.17
C ALA A 220 6.26 4.49 7.16
N THR A 221 6.87 4.95 8.27
CA THR A 221 8.33 5.09 8.35
C THR A 221 9.06 3.75 8.39
N GLU A 222 8.42 2.71 8.92
CA GLU A 222 8.99 1.35 8.93
C GLU A 222 8.70 0.62 7.61
N ILE A 223 7.51 0.82 7.06
CA ILE A 223 7.05 0.15 5.83
C ILE A 223 7.80 0.66 4.59
N LYS A 224 8.17 1.94 4.51
CA LYS A 224 8.82 2.51 3.32
C LYS A 224 10.19 1.89 2.96
N ASP A 225 10.85 1.24 3.92
CA ASP A 225 12.21 0.68 3.75
C ASP A 225 12.19 -0.80 3.29
N LEU A 226 11.00 -1.39 3.17
CA LEU A 226 10.78 -2.76 2.72
C LEU A 226 10.55 -2.80 1.19
N SER A 227 10.67 -3.98 0.58
CA SER A 227 10.50 -4.17 -0.86
C SER A 227 9.07 -3.88 -1.31
N MET A 228 8.91 -2.87 -2.18
CA MET A 228 7.63 -2.52 -2.77
C MET A 228 7.39 -3.25 -4.10
N ASN A 229 6.13 -3.54 -4.36
CA ASN A 229 5.67 -4.25 -5.54
C ASN A 229 4.47 -3.53 -6.16
N LEU A 230 4.30 -3.73 -7.46
CA LEU A 230 3.15 -3.29 -8.23
C LEU A 230 2.07 -4.37 -8.25
N PHE A 231 0.81 -3.95 -8.24
CA PHE A 231 -0.33 -4.84 -8.38
C PHE A 231 -0.57 -5.15 -9.87
N SER A 232 0.27 -6.01 -10.43
CA SER A 232 0.39 -6.27 -11.87
C SER A 232 -0.85 -6.85 -12.57
N ASN A 233 -1.77 -7.46 -11.85
CA ASN A 233 -3.01 -8.04 -12.40
C ASN A 233 -4.29 -7.35 -11.89
N ALA A 234 -4.21 -6.06 -11.54
CA ALA A 234 -5.40 -5.26 -11.29
C ALA A 234 -6.34 -5.30 -12.51
N PRO A 235 -7.63 -5.66 -12.35
CA PRO A 235 -8.60 -5.63 -13.43
C PRO A 235 -8.71 -4.25 -14.07
N VAL A 236 -8.46 -4.16 -15.38
CA VAL A 236 -8.52 -2.90 -16.13
C VAL A 236 -9.97 -2.61 -16.53
N PRO A 237 -10.58 -1.49 -16.09
CA PRO A 237 -11.89 -1.09 -16.54
C PRO A 237 -11.87 -0.65 -18.01
N GLU A 238 -12.97 -0.88 -18.72
CA GLU A 238 -13.12 -0.50 -20.13
C GLU A 238 -13.42 1.00 -20.30
N SER A 239 -14.05 1.61 -19.29
CA SER A 239 -14.35 3.04 -19.24
C SER A 239 -14.57 3.51 -17.80
N SER A 240 -14.79 4.82 -17.62
CA SER A 240 -15.21 5.38 -16.34
C SER A 240 -16.51 4.79 -15.81
N SER A 241 -17.35 4.16 -16.64
CA SER A 241 -18.63 3.59 -16.18
C SER A 241 -18.68 2.06 -16.22
N GLU A 242 -17.79 1.41 -16.98
CA GLU A 242 -17.87 -0.03 -17.26
C GLU A 242 -16.53 -0.73 -17.00
N PRO A 243 -16.54 -1.94 -16.38
CA PRO A 243 -17.73 -2.58 -15.79
C PRO A 243 -18.21 -1.86 -14.53
N PHE A 244 -19.51 -1.88 -14.25
CA PHE A 244 -20.09 -1.36 -13.01
C PHE A 244 -19.79 -2.26 -11.78
N ASP A 245 -18.50 -2.41 -11.47
CA ASP A 245 -17.94 -3.36 -10.50
C ASP A 245 -18.01 -2.83 -9.05
N ILE A 246 -19.20 -2.90 -8.46
CA ILE A 246 -19.46 -2.46 -7.07
C ILE A 246 -19.58 -3.60 -6.05
N ASN A 247 -19.62 -4.85 -6.52
CA ASN A 247 -19.89 -6.02 -5.70
C ASN A 247 -18.60 -6.82 -5.48
N PRO A 248 -18.00 -6.83 -4.28
CA PRO A 248 -16.83 -7.64 -4.02
C PRO A 248 -17.16 -9.13 -4.27
N PRO A 249 -16.40 -9.83 -5.14
CA PRO A 249 -16.64 -11.25 -5.39
C PRO A 249 -16.34 -12.09 -4.15
N THR A 250 -16.99 -13.25 -4.02
CA THR A 250 -16.70 -14.21 -2.95
C THR A 250 -15.26 -14.70 -3.05
N ASP A 251 -14.87 -15.10 -4.27
CA ASP A 251 -13.58 -15.69 -4.58
C ASP A 251 -12.87 -14.84 -5.66
N PRO A 252 -12.18 -13.76 -5.28
CA PRO A 252 -11.39 -12.98 -6.22
C PRO A 252 -10.20 -13.81 -6.75
N PRO A 253 -9.63 -13.48 -7.92
CA PRO A 253 -8.31 -13.95 -8.30
C PRO A 253 -7.27 -13.57 -7.23
N LEU A 254 -6.15 -14.30 -7.16
CA LEU A 254 -5.04 -13.89 -6.30
C LEU A 254 -4.39 -12.62 -6.85
N VAL A 255 -3.96 -11.76 -5.94
CA VAL A 255 -3.07 -10.63 -6.28
C VAL A 255 -1.73 -11.15 -6.79
N ILE A 256 -1.27 -10.63 -7.92
CA ILE A 256 0.05 -10.89 -8.50
C ILE A 256 0.88 -9.64 -8.32
N LEU A 257 1.96 -9.79 -7.57
CA LEU A 257 2.91 -8.73 -7.27
C LEU A 257 4.13 -8.86 -8.17
N SER A 258 4.52 -7.74 -8.79
CA SER A 258 5.79 -7.63 -9.51
C SER A 258 6.70 -6.62 -8.83
N PRO A 259 8.02 -6.84 -8.77
CA PRO A 259 8.95 -5.86 -8.20
C PRO A 259 8.77 -4.47 -8.83
N ALA A 260 8.85 -3.42 -8.01
CA ALA A 260 8.70 -2.04 -8.46
C ALA A 260 10.03 -1.38 -8.89
N ASP A 261 10.96 -2.18 -9.42
CA ASP A 261 12.33 -1.78 -9.77
C ASP A 261 12.46 -1.22 -11.19
#